data_AF-A0A3R9MPR2-F1
#
_entry.id   AF-A0A3R9MPR2-F1
#
_cell.length_a   1.000
_cell.length_b   1.000
_cell.length_c   1.000
_cell.angle_alpha   90.00
_cell.angle_beta   90.00
_cell.angle_gamma   90.00
#
_symmetry.space_group_name_H-M   'P 1'
#
loop_
_entity.id
_entity.type
_entity.pdbx_description
1 polymer ?
#
loop_
_entity_poly.entity_id
_entity_poly.type
_entity_poly.pdbx_seq_one_letter_code
_entity_poly.pdbx_strand_id
1 'polypeptide(L)' 'MGLFSASQPVRVEIKGNPLHCVICQHQSFHRREVQINKLSLLTPDWADPVAICYECDNCGYLHWFMPK' A
#
# COMPACT_ATOMS: atom_id res chain seq x y z
N MET A 1 6.26 -9.96 23.43
CA MET A 1 6.55 -9.81 21.99
C MET A 1 5.54 -10.68 21.25
N GLY A 2 4.64 -10.24 20.38
CA GLY A 2 4.17 -8.93 19.93
C GLY A 2 2.81 -9.20 19.26
N LEU A 3 1.77 -8.46 19.65
CA LEU A 3 0.38 -8.65 19.22
C LEU A 3 0.13 -7.89 17.90
N PHE A 4 0.79 -8.31 16.83
CA PHE A 4 0.49 -7.79 15.49
C PHE A 4 -0.05 -8.95 14.66
N SER A 5 -1.37 -9.14 14.69
CA SER A 5 -2.03 -9.98 13.69
C SER A 5 -1.81 -9.34 12.34
N ALA A 6 -0.92 -9.92 11.53
CA ALA A 6 -0.76 -9.52 10.14
C ALA A 6 -2.12 -9.63 9.45
N SER A 7 -2.51 -8.59 8.70
CA SER A 7 -3.73 -8.65 7.90
C SER A 7 -3.64 -9.81 6.91
N GLN A 8 -4.73 -10.55 6.69
CA GLN A 8 -4.71 -11.62 5.69
C GLN A 8 -4.53 -11.03 4.28
N PRO A 9 -3.77 -11.69 3.41
CA PRO A 9 -3.55 -11.21 2.05
C PRO A 9 -4.84 -11.36 1.23
N VAL A 10 -5.13 -10.37 0.39
CA VAL A 10 -6.36 -10.26 -0.39
C VAL A 10 -6.06 -10.10 -1.88
N ARG A 11 -6.99 -10.53 -2.73
CA ARG A 11 -6.99 -10.15 -4.16
C ARG A 11 -7.54 -8.74 -4.31
N VAL A 12 -6.94 -7.97 -5.21
CA VAL A 12 -7.20 -6.54 -5.36
C VAL A 12 -7.57 -6.24 -6.81
N GLU A 13 -8.57 -5.40 -7.00
CA GLU A 13 -8.93 -4.83 -8.29
C GLU A 13 -8.76 -3.30 -8.26
N ILE A 14 -8.13 -2.74 -9.29
CA ILE A 14 -7.92 -1.31 -9.46
C ILE A 14 -8.66 -0.87 -10.72
N LYS A 15 -9.71 -0.05 -10.54
CA LYS A 15 -10.58 0.41 -11.64
C LYS A 15 -11.11 -0.76 -12.50
N GLY A 16 -11.52 -1.85 -11.86
CA GLY A 16 -12.03 -3.06 -12.53
C GLY A 16 -10.96 -3.96 -13.17
N ASN A 17 -9.67 -3.68 -12.95
CA ASN A 17 -8.58 -4.53 -13.45
C ASN A 17 -7.95 -5.30 -12.28
N PRO A 18 -7.78 -6.64 -12.39
CA PRO A 18 -7.13 -7.42 -11.35
C PRO A 18 -5.65 -7.03 -11.25
N LEU A 19 -5.22 -6.70 -10.03
CA LEU A 19 -3.83 -6.38 -9.76
C LEU A 19 -2.99 -7.66 -9.80
N HIS A 20 -1.94 -7.65 -10.62
CA HIS A 20 -0.90 -8.66 -10.65
C HIS A 20 0.41 -8.02 -10.23
N CYS A 21 1.21 -8.75 -9.45
CA CYS A 21 2.52 -8.27 -9.06
C CYS A 21 3.38 -8.07 -10.31
N VAL A 22 3.89 -6.86 -10.53
CA VAL A 22 4.70 -6.56 -11.72
C VAL A 22 6.04 -7.30 -11.74
N ILE A 23 6.46 -7.82 -10.58
CA ILE A 23 7.71 -8.58 -10.42
C ILE A 23 7.48 -10.08 -10.58
N CYS A 24 6.49 -10.67 -9.88
CA CYS A 24 6.32 -12.13 -9.82
C CYS A 24 4.96 -12.65 -10.31
N GLN A 25 4.08 -11.78 -10.81
CA GLN A 25 2.73 -12.09 -11.32
C GLN A 25 1.75 -12.67 -10.27
N HIS A 26 2.12 -12.74 -9.00
CA HIS A 26 1.25 -13.15 -7.91
C HIS A 26 0.07 -12.19 -7.70
N GLN A 27 -1.04 -12.68 -7.13
CA GLN A 27 -2.33 -11.96 -7.07
C GLN A 27 -2.84 -11.64 -5.66
N SER A 28 -2.11 -12.03 -4.61
CA SER A 28 -2.50 -11.75 -3.22
C SER A 28 -1.60 -10.68 -2.60
N PHE A 29 -2.21 -9.76 -1.85
CA PHE A 29 -1.53 -8.58 -1.34
C PHE A 29 -1.99 -8.18 0.07
N HIS A 30 -1.08 -7.60 0.85
CA HIS A 30 -1.41 -6.86 2.06
C HIS A 30 -1.66 -5.40 1.73
N ARG A 31 -2.83 -4.88 2.12
CA ARG A 31 -3.12 -3.44 2.01
C ARG A 31 -2.43 -2.69 3.14
N ARG A 32 -1.74 -1.61 2.79
CA ARG A 32 -1.12 -0.67 3.72
C ARG A 32 -1.52 0.75 3.35
N GLU A 33 -1.65 1.59 4.35
CA GLU A 33 -1.76 3.04 4.19
C GLU A 33 -0.45 3.66 4.63
N VAL A 34 0.10 4.55 3.80
CA VAL A 34 1.36 5.22 4.07
C VAL A 34 1.13 6.72 4.02
N GLN A 35 1.40 7.40 5.13
CA GLN A 35 1.46 8.85 5.16
C GLN A 35 2.69 9.29 4.38
N ILE A 36 2.50 10.09 3.34
CA ILE A 36 3.60 10.73 2.63
C ILE A 36 3.83 12.06 3.34
N ASN A 37 4.74 12.04 4.31
CA ASN A 37 5.18 13.28 4.93
C ASN A 37 6.00 14.07 3.90
N LYS A 38 5.51 15.24 3.50
CA LYS A 38 6.42 16.23 2.94
C LYS A 38 7.21 16.74 4.14
N LEU A 39 8.52 16.57 4.13
CA LEU A 39 9.41 17.13 5.16
C LEU A 39 9.38 18.66 5.05
N SER A 40 8.27 19.26 5.45
CA SER A 40 8.03 20.68 5.43
C SER A 40 8.05 21.15 6.86
N LEU A 41 9.17 21.72 7.30
CA LEU A 41 9.35 22.36 8.60
C LEU A 41 8.32 23.48 8.93
N LEU A 42 7.32 23.70 8.07
CA LEU A 42 6.37 24.83 8.12
C LEU A 42 4.95 24.49 7.59
N THR A 43 4.60 23.24 7.28
CA THR A 43 3.24 22.89 6.80
C THR A 43 2.46 22.12 7.86
N PRO A 44 1.22 22.48 8.20
CA PRO A 44 0.42 21.75 9.17
C PRO A 44 0.19 20.28 8.75
N ASP A 45 0.48 19.33 9.65
CA ASP A 45 0.44 17.86 9.45
C ASP A 45 -0.93 17.29 8.99
N TRP A 46 -2.00 18.07 9.00
CA TRP A 46 -3.34 17.59 8.66
C TRP A 46 -3.62 17.51 7.14
N ALA A 47 -2.73 18.05 6.30
CA ALA A 47 -2.91 18.12 4.85
C ALA A 47 -2.04 17.14 4.05
N ASP A 48 -1.27 16.27 4.72
CA ASP A 48 -0.38 15.36 4.02
C ASP A 48 -1.15 14.23 3.31
N PRO A 49 -0.84 13.95 2.03
CA PRO A 49 -1.55 12.92 1.27
C PRO A 49 -1.23 11.53 1.81
N VAL A 50 -2.27 10.72 2.02
CA VAL A 50 -2.15 9.30 2.33
C VAL A 50 -2.14 8.51 1.02
N ALA A 51 -1.06 7.77 0.78
CA ALA A 51 -0.99 6.81 -0.32
C ALA A 51 -1.47 5.43 0.14
N ILE A 52 -2.10 4.70 -0.77
CA ILE A 52 -2.44 3.30 -0.57
C ILE A 52 -1.35 2.46 -1.22
N CYS A 53 -0.86 1.47 -0.48
CA CYS A 53 0.10 0.51 -0.98
C CYS A 53 -0.46 -0.91 -0.91
N TYR A 54 -0.12 -1.72 -1.90
CA TYR A 54 -0.39 -3.15 -1.89
C TYR A 54 0.93 -3.90 -1.96
N GLU A 55 1.29 -4.56 -0.87
CA GLU A 55 2.49 -5.39 -0.74
C GLU A 55 2.21 -6.80 -1.23
N CYS A 56 3.01 -7.30 -2.16
CA CYS A 56 2.87 -8.68 -2.63
C CYS A 56 3.24 -9.68 -1.53
N ASP A 57 2.31 -10.57 -1.17
CA ASP A 57 2.52 -11.61 -0.15
C ASP A 57 3.61 -12.64 -0.55
N ASN A 58 3.93 -12.74 -1.84
CA ASN A 58 4.93 -13.68 -2.34
C ASN A 58 6.36 -13.11 -2.40
N CYS A 59 6.53 -11.84 -2.78
CA CYS A 59 7.87 -11.26 -3.04
C CYS A 59 8.15 -9.94 -2.31
N GLY A 60 7.18 -9.41 -1.55
CA GLY A 60 7.34 -8.16 -0.79
C GLY A 60 7.33 -6.87 -1.63
N TYR A 61 7.16 -6.95 -2.96
CA TYR A 61 7.11 -5.73 -3.79
C TYR A 61 5.87 -4.88 -3.47
N LEU A 62 6.08 -3.57 -3.29
CA LEU A 62 5.02 -2.60 -3.00
C LEU A 62 4.52 -1.91 -4.27
N HIS A 63 3.23 -2.06 -4.55
CA HIS A 63 2.53 -1.25 -5.55
C HIS A 63 1.98 0.02 -4.90
N TRP A 64 2.47 1.18 -5.33
CA TRP A 64 2.08 2.49 -4.78
C TRP A 64 0.96 3.15 -5.59
N PHE A 65 -0.06 3.63 -4.90
CA PHE A 65 -1.18 4.35 -5.48
C PHE A 65 -1.37 5.69 -4.76
N MET A 66 -1.10 6.78 -5.47
CA MET A 66 -1.41 8.12 -5.00
C MET A 66 -2.92 8.38 -5.05
N PRO A 67 -3.47 9.15 -4.09
CA PRO A 67 -4.83 9.67 -4.21
C PRO A 67 -4.95 10.52 -5.49
N LYS A 68 -6.06 10.35 -6.23
CA LYS A 68 -6.39 11.09 -7.46
C LYS A 68 -7.74 11.75 -7.32
#